data_AF-A0A9E0XUH2-F1
#
_entry.id   AF-A0A9E0XUH2-F1
#
_cell.length_a   1.000
_cell.length_b   1.000
_cell.length_c   1.000
_cell.angle_alpha   90.00
_cell.angle_beta   90.00
_cell.angle_gamma   90.00
#
_symmetry.space_group_name_H-M   'P 1'
#
loop_
_entity.id
_entity.type
_entity.pdbx_description
1 polymer ?
#
loop_
_entity_poly.entity_id
_entity_poly.type
_entity_poly.pdbx_seq_one_letter_code
_entity_poly.pdbx_strand_id
1 'polypeptide(L)'
;MKNIYLLPIFFLLFFSGQAFSQLTGEGEPSEEIESADVSMEQMLGMFDGIINEDLIDNISEILPNDAVIVNYGAGDFSGEGMTDITISYKTKSTPDHKLNVIFLINEDDKQFKVMKEDVVEWVDVPYDVAFSISEGTCVFTYREGKQWRFQRYFYYNDTVFLLQDETID
;
A
#
# COMPACT_ATOMS: atom_id res chain seq x y z
N MET A 1 -14.10 45.23 -31.80
CA MET A 1 -15.56 45.00 -31.71
C MET A 1 -16.02 44.14 -32.88
N LYS A 2 -16.41 42.90 -32.60
CA LYS A 2 -17.35 42.10 -33.40
C LYS A 2 -17.81 40.95 -32.51
N ASN A 3 -19.01 41.09 -31.95
CA ASN A 3 -19.69 40.05 -31.18
C ASN A 3 -20.26 39.02 -32.15
N ILE A 4 -19.99 37.75 -31.90
CA ILE A 4 -20.68 36.63 -32.54
C ILE A 4 -21.27 35.80 -31.40
N TYR A 5 -22.60 35.79 -31.31
CA TYR A 5 -23.38 34.91 -30.46
C TYR A 5 -23.80 33.69 -31.28
N LEU A 6 -23.59 32.47 -30.77
CA LEU A 6 -24.29 31.27 -31.25
C LEU A 6 -24.84 30.49 -30.05
N LEU A 7 -26.13 30.18 -30.13
CA LEU A 7 -26.97 29.53 -29.11
C LEU A 7 -26.62 28.05 -28.87
N PRO A 8 -26.96 27.49 -27.69
CA PRO A 8 -26.82 26.07 -27.38
C PRO A 8 -28.03 25.25 -27.88
N ILE A 9 -27.77 24.07 -28.46
CA ILE A 9 -28.80 23.09 -28.83
C ILE A 9 -28.93 22.06 -27.70
N PHE A 10 -30.12 22.00 -27.12
CA PHE A 10 -30.58 21.07 -26.11
C PHE A 10 -31.19 19.85 -26.82
N PHE A 11 -30.67 18.64 -26.60
CA PHE A 11 -31.30 17.40 -27.06
C PHE A 11 -31.87 16.65 -25.84
N LEU A 12 -33.19 16.69 -25.71
CA LEU A 12 -33.98 15.82 -24.85
C LEU A 12 -34.35 14.57 -25.66
N LEU A 13 -33.96 13.38 -25.21
CA LEU A 13 -34.53 12.13 -25.69
C LEU A 13 -35.45 11.53 -24.61
N PHE A 14 -36.69 11.30 -25.04
CA PHE A 14 -37.77 10.71 -24.27
C PHE A 14 -37.54 9.20 -24.04
N PHE A 15 -37.92 8.73 -22.85
CA PHE A 15 -38.12 7.32 -22.54
C PHE A 15 -39.36 6.76 -23.25
N SER A 16 -39.27 5.52 -23.74
CA SER A 16 -40.43 4.66 -23.99
C SER A 16 -40.17 3.26 -23.44
N GLY A 17 -41.19 2.72 -22.78
CA GLY A 17 -41.12 1.61 -21.85
C GLY A 17 -40.99 0.20 -22.45
N GLN A 18 -40.79 -0.70 -21.50
CA GLN A 18 -40.66 -2.15 -21.54
C GLN A 18 -41.46 -2.90 -22.62
N ALA A 19 -40.81 -3.87 -23.26
CA ALA A 19 -41.45 -5.13 -23.62
C ALA A 19 -40.44 -6.29 -23.51
N PHE A 20 -40.73 -7.12 -22.51
CA PHE A 20 -40.22 -8.45 -22.18
C PHE A 20 -39.95 -9.38 -23.38
N SER A 21 -38.84 -10.13 -23.31
CA SER A 21 -38.77 -11.49 -23.85
C SER A 21 -37.99 -12.34 -22.85
N GLN A 22 -38.72 -13.12 -22.04
CA GLN A 22 -38.16 -14.15 -21.14
C GLN A 22 -38.22 -15.53 -21.80
N LEU A 23 -37.40 -16.44 -21.26
CA LEU A 23 -37.23 -17.88 -21.53
C LEU A 23 -36.35 -18.17 -22.75
N THR A 24 -35.10 -18.63 -22.60
CA THR A 24 -34.68 -19.81 -21.82
C THR A 24 -33.19 -19.75 -21.43
N GLY A 25 -32.84 -20.25 -20.24
CA GLY A 25 -31.48 -20.67 -19.88
C GLY A 25 -30.82 -19.80 -18.81
N GLU A 26 -30.91 -20.29 -17.57
CA GLU A 26 -29.92 -20.16 -16.48
C GLU A 26 -29.16 -18.84 -16.38
N GLY A 27 -29.56 -18.01 -15.41
CA GLY A 27 -28.76 -16.87 -14.99
C GLY A 27 -27.49 -17.36 -14.30
N GLU A 28 -26.36 -17.10 -14.92
CA GLU A 28 -25.14 -16.84 -14.17
C GLU A 28 -25.20 -15.37 -13.71
N PRO A 29 -25.09 -15.07 -12.41
CA PRO A 29 -24.67 -13.74 -12.04
C PRO A 29 -23.27 -13.56 -12.61
N SER A 30 -23.10 -12.59 -13.50
CA SER A 30 -21.78 -12.07 -13.83
C SER A 30 -21.24 -11.40 -12.56
N GLU A 31 -20.65 -12.20 -11.69
CA GLU A 31 -19.68 -11.72 -10.71
C GLU A 31 -18.45 -11.30 -11.51
N GLU A 32 -18.18 -10.01 -11.52
CA GLU A 32 -16.87 -9.51 -11.14
C GLU A 32 -17.14 -8.15 -10.49
N ILE A 33 -17.28 -8.22 -9.17
CA ILE A 33 -17.10 -7.07 -8.30
C ILE A 33 -15.70 -6.58 -8.62
N GLU A 34 -15.58 -5.36 -9.14
CA GLU A 34 -14.33 -4.62 -9.21
C GLU A 34 -13.78 -4.61 -7.77
N SER A 35 -12.92 -5.58 -7.47
CA SER A 35 -12.23 -5.63 -6.19
C SER A 35 -11.43 -4.35 -6.16
N ALA A 36 -11.63 -3.58 -5.09
CA ALA A 36 -10.72 -2.50 -4.78
C ALA A 36 -9.40 -3.17 -4.40
N ASP A 37 -8.67 -3.64 -5.41
CA ASP A 37 -7.34 -4.20 -5.34
C ASP A 37 -6.39 -3.09 -4.87
N VAL A 38 -5.33 -3.46 -4.14
CA VAL A 38 -4.16 -2.62 -3.94
C VAL A 38 -3.81 -2.14 -5.34
N SER A 39 -3.93 -0.84 -5.61
CA SER A 39 -3.87 -0.44 -7.01
C SER A 39 -2.44 -0.76 -7.48
N MET A 40 -2.34 -1.74 -8.38
CA MET A 40 -1.05 -2.16 -8.92
C MET A 40 -0.31 -0.95 -9.51
N GLU A 41 -1.07 0.01 -10.04
CA GLU A 41 -0.60 1.34 -10.43
C GLU A 41 0.09 2.11 -9.29
N GLN A 42 -0.45 2.12 -8.07
CA GLN A 42 0.20 2.71 -6.91
C GLN A 42 1.52 2.00 -6.61
N MET A 43 1.53 0.66 -6.57
CA MET A 43 2.73 -0.11 -6.26
C MET A 43 3.82 0.09 -7.32
N LEU A 44 3.47 0.03 -8.60
CA LEU A 44 4.37 0.33 -9.71
C LEU A 44 4.94 1.74 -9.58
N GLY A 45 4.11 2.74 -9.32
CA GLY A 45 4.59 4.13 -9.14
C GLY A 45 5.52 4.32 -7.94
N MET A 46 5.33 3.56 -6.87
CA MET A 46 6.15 3.66 -5.64
C MET A 46 7.46 2.89 -5.73
N PHE A 47 7.47 1.76 -6.43
CA PHE A 47 8.59 0.82 -6.44
C PHE A 47 9.34 0.75 -7.78
N ASP A 48 8.90 1.49 -8.80
CA ASP A 48 9.60 1.57 -10.09
C ASP A 48 11.08 1.98 -9.92
N GLY A 49 11.97 1.19 -10.52
CA GLY A 49 13.41 1.36 -10.43
C GLY A 49 14.04 1.02 -9.07
N ILE A 50 13.26 0.56 -8.08
CA ILE A 50 13.75 0.16 -6.75
C ILE A 50 13.87 -1.36 -6.65
N ILE A 51 12.87 -2.08 -7.14
CA ILE A 51 12.79 -3.54 -7.22
C ILE A 51 12.24 -3.96 -8.60
N ASN A 52 12.40 -5.23 -8.95
CA ASN A 52 11.88 -5.78 -10.20
C ASN A 52 10.35 -5.97 -10.15
N GLU A 53 9.71 -6.13 -11.31
CA GLU A 53 8.25 -6.30 -11.42
C GLU A 53 7.75 -7.56 -10.71
N ASP A 54 8.49 -8.67 -10.76
CA ASP A 54 8.11 -9.92 -10.07
C ASP A 54 8.00 -9.72 -8.54
N LEU A 55 8.86 -8.89 -7.96
CA LEU A 55 8.81 -8.51 -6.56
C LEU A 55 7.66 -7.55 -6.23
N ILE A 56 7.28 -6.68 -7.18
CA ILE A 56 6.10 -5.82 -7.04
C ILE A 56 4.83 -6.68 -7.05
N ASP A 57 4.74 -7.62 -7.98
CA ASP A 57 3.66 -8.62 -8.02
C ASP A 57 3.61 -9.40 -6.70
N ASN A 58 4.75 -9.84 -6.18
CA ASN A 58 4.81 -10.55 -4.91
C ASN A 58 4.32 -9.70 -3.71
N ILE A 59 4.58 -8.38 -3.69
CA ILE A 59 3.99 -7.49 -2.67
C ILE A 59 2.46 -7.48 -2.77
N SER A 60 1.91 -7.48 -3.99
CA SER A 60 0.45 -7.50 -4.21
C SER A 60 -0.21 -8.78 -3.67
N GLU A 61 0.51 -9.90 -3.68
CA GLU A 61 0.06 -11.19 -3.14
C GLU A 61 0.17 -11.24 -1.60
N ILE A 62 1.14 -10.51 -1.02
CA ILE A 62 1.35 -10.44 0.44
C ILE A 62 0.33 -9.50 1.09
N LEU A 63 0.06 -8.35 0.48
CA LEU A 63 -0.82 -7.35 1.06
C LEU A 63 -2.29 -7.75 0.91
N PRO A 64 -3.16 -7.41 1.88
CA PRO A 64 -4.60 -7.58 1.72
C PRO A 64 -5.10 -6.84 0.47
N ASN A 65 -6.08 -7.43 -0.24
CA ASN A 65 -6.57 -6.85 -1.49
C ASN A 65 -7.03 -5.39 -1.35
N ASP A 66 -7.57 -4.97 -0.20
CA ASP A 66 -8.01 -3.60 0.02
C ASP A 66 -6.95 -2.68 0.66
N ALA A 67 -5.68 -3.10 0.65
CA ALA A 67 -4.60 -2.33 1.23
C ALA A 67 -4.28 -1.08 0.40
N VAL A 68 -4.10 0.04 1.11
CA VAL A 68 -3.56 1.28 0.58
C VAL A 68 -2.23 1.54 1.26
N ILE A 69 -1.15 1.51 0.48
CA ILE A 69 0.18 1.80 0.97
C ILE A 69 0.27 3.29 1.36
N VAL A 70 0.84 3.58 2.51
CA VAL A 70 0.97 4.92 3.06
C VAL A 70 2.41 5.40 3.02
N ASN A 71 3.34 4.56 3.44
CA ASN A 71 4.77 4.86 3.41
C ASN A 71 5.59 3.57 3.20
N TYR A 72 6.83 3.72 2.78
CA TYR A 72 7.74 2.61 2.63
C TYR A 72 9.20 3.03 2.90
N GLY A 73 10.03 2.04 3.21
CA GLY A 73 11.48 2.16 3.20
C GLY A 73 12.06 1.05 2.33
N ALA A 74 13.10 1.36 1.57
CA ALA A 74 13.79 0.41 0.70
C ALA A 74 15.29 0.48 0.91
N GLY A 75 15.94 -0.69 0.97
CA GLY A 75 17.39 -0.81 1.09
C GLY A 75 17.80 -2.20 1.56
N ASP A 76 19.10 -2.46 1.66
CA ASP A 76 19.64 -3.75 2.11
C ASP A 76 19.61 -3.82 3.65
N PHE A 77 18.52 -4.38 4.19
CA PHE A 77 18.28 -4.55 5.63
C PHE A 77 18.87 -5.88 6.13
N SER A 78 18.81 -6.93 5.31
CA SER A 78 19.34 -8.26 5.55
C SER A 78 20.86 -8.32 5.48
N GLY A 79 21.48 -7.44 4.70
CA GLY A 79 22.91 -7.44 4.41
C GLY A 79 23.30 -8.44 3.32
N GLU A 80 22.34 -8.94 2.54
CA GLU A 80 22.56 -9.93 1.48
C GLU A 80 22.78 -9.28 0.11
N GLY A 81 22.79 -7.93 0.04
CA GLY A 81 23.04 -7.17 -1.18
C GLY A 81 21.82 -7.01 -2.07
N MET A 82 20.64 -7.40 -1.59
CA MET A 82 19.35 -7.26 -2.27
C MET A 82 18.50 -6.19 -1.58
N THR A 83 17.59 -5.57 -2.32
CA THR A 83 16.70 -4.56 -1.76
C THR A 83 15.60 -5.22 -0.95
N ASP A 84 15.60 -4.99 0.36
CA ASP A 84 14.53 -5.30 1.28
C ASP A 84 13.56 -4.12 1.37
N ILE A 85 12.34 -4.39 1.86
CA ILE A 85 11.27 -3.38 1.93
C ILE A 85 10.62 -3.40 3.31
N THR A 86 10.29 -2.23 3.83
CA THR A 86 9.34 -2.08 4.94
C THR A 86 8.17 -1.22 4.45
N ILE A 87 6.94 -1.63 4.74
CA ILE A 87 5.72 -0.97 4.23
C ILE A 87 4.83 -0.61 5.41
N SER A 88 4.25 0.59 5.40
CA SER A 88 3.05 0.89 6.18
C SER A 88 1.84 1.00 5.28
N TYR A 89 0.72 0.41 5.69
CA TYR A 89 -0.52 0.40 4.91
C TYR A 89 -1.77 0.44 5.80
N LYS A 90 -2.91 0.75 5.18
CA LYS A 90 -4.24 0.64 5.77
C LYS A 90 -5.12 -0.27 4.93
N THR A 91 -6.02 -0.97 5.58
CA THR A 91 -7.16 -1.66 4.98
C THR A 91 -8.46 -0.99 5.42
N LYS A 92 -9.61 -1.39 4.88
CA LYS A 92 -10.93 -0.93 5.33
C LYS A 92 -11.22 -1.31 6.79
N SER A 93 -10.58 -2.36 7.30
CA SER A 93 -10.69 -2.82 8.69
C SER A 93 -9.69 -2.17 9.64
N THR A 94 -8.69 -1.44 9.12
CA THR A 94 -7.69 -0.78 9.96
C THR A 94 -8.34 0.37 10.73
N PRO A 95 -8.25 0.40 12.08
CA PRO A 95 -8.84 1.48 12.86
C PRO A 95 -8.29 2.86 12.45
N ASP A 96 -9.11 3.90 12.67
CA ASP A 96 -8.64 5.27 12.56
C ASP A 96 -7.39 5.48 13.41
N HIS A 97 -6.50 6.34 12.92
CA HIS A 97 -5.21 6.61 13.57
C HIS A 97 -4.24 5.42 13.68
N LYS A 98 -4.53 4.26 13.09
CA LYS A 98 -3.59 3.12 13.05
C LYS A 98 -3.03 2.86 11.66
N LEU A 99 -1.86 2.24 11.60
CA LEU A 99 -1.22 1.70 10.40
C LEU A 99 -0.72 0.29 10.70
N ASN A 100 -0.90 -0.62 9.75
CA ASN A 100 -0.18 -1.88 9.76
C ASN A 100 1.21 -1.63 9.20
N VAL A 101 2.22 -2.28 9.76
CA VAL A 101 3.62 -2.19 9.33
C VAL A 101 4.13 -3.60 9.09
N ILE A 102 4.79 -3.82 7.96
CA ILE A 102 5.40 -5.10 7.62
C ILE A 102 6.85 -4.92 7.19
N PHE A 103 7.70 -5.86 7.62
CA PHE A 103 9.10 -5.96 7.24
C PHE A 103 9.25 -7.14 6.30
N LEU A 104 9.78 -6.89 5.11
CA LEU A 104 9.93 -7.84 4.02
C LEU A 104 11.41 -8.01 3.70
N ILE A 105 11.90 -9.24 3.75
CA ILE A 105 13.26 -9.59 3.31
C ILE A 105 13.18 -10.23 1.95
N ASN A 106 13.99 -9.74 1.01
CA ASN A 106 14.09 -10.25 -0.33
C ASN A 106 14.90 -11.56 -0.34
N GLU A 107 14.26 -12.65 -0.73
CA GLU A 107 14.90 -13.95 -0.92
C GLU A 107 15.23 -14.14 -2.41
N ASP A 108 16.52 -14.11 -2.73
CA ASP A 108 17.09 -14.42 -4.05
C ASP A 108 16.56 -13.56 -5.22
N ASP A 109 16.13 -12.32 -4.95
CA ASP A 109 15.57 -11.37 -5.94
C ASP A 109 14.29 -11.88 -6.62
N LYS A 110 13.57 -12.79 -5.95
CA LYS A 110 12.39 -13.48 -6.52
C LYS A 110 11.13 -13.29 -5.70
N GLN A 111 11.26 -13.27 -4.38
CA GLN A 111 10.11 -13.19 -3.48
C GLN A 111 10.52 -12.50 -2.19
N PHE A 112 9.54 -11.87 -1.56
CA PHE A 112 9.67 -11.37 -0.20
C PHE A 112 9.17 -12.41 0.81
N LYS A 113 9.87 -12.45 1.94
CA LYS A 113 9.44 -13.14 3.15
C LYS A 113 9.02 -12.11 4.19
N VAL A 114 7.81 -12.27 4.72
CA VAL A 114 7.32 -11.46 5.84
C VAL A 114 8.06 -11.86 7.11
N MET A 115 8.86 -10.95 7.65
CA MET A 115 9.68 -11.21 8.84
C MET A 115 9.07 -10.66 10.13
N LYS A 116 8.32 -9.57 10.03
CA LYS A 116 7.66 -8.94 11.17
C LYS A 116 6.44 -8.18 10.69
N GLU A 117 5.40 -8.26 11.49
CA GLU A 117 4.22 -7.41 11.39
C GLU A 117 4.08 -6.59 12.69
N ASP A 118 3.53 -5.39 12.57
CA ASP A 118 3.22 -4.52 13.70
C ASP A 118 2.00 -3.63 13.40
N VAL A 119 1.42 -3.05 14.45
CA VAL A 119 0.35 -2.06 14.33
C VAL A 119 0.69 -0.86 15.18
N VAL A 120 0.82 0.29 14.50
CA VAL A 120 1.34 1.52 15.11
C VAL A 120 0.31 2.63 15.01
N GLU A 121 0.37 3.59 15.93
CA GLU A 121 -0.49 4.77 15.91
C GLU A 121 0.22 5.93 15.21
N TRP A 122 -0.54 6.73 14.46
CA TRP A 122 -0.11 8.03 13.96
C TRP A 122 -0.95 9.12 14.62
N VAL A 123 -0.34 10.27 14.88
CA VAL A 123 -0.93 11.29 15.76
C VAL A 123 -1.56 12.41 14.93
N ASP A 124 -0.75 13.10 14.12
CA ASP A 124 -1.20 14.24 13.33
C ASP A 124 -1.50 13.81 11.89
N VAL A 125 -0.58 13.08 11.27
CA VAL A 125 -0.72 12.57 9.90
C VAL A 125 -0.17 11.17 9.77
N PRO A 126 -0.66 10.34 8.82
CA PRO A 126 -0.13 8.99 8.60
C PRO A 126 1.38 8.95 8.31
N TYR A 127 1.95 10.03 7.79
CA TYR A 127 3.40 10.19 7.55
C TYR A 127 4.24 10.38 8.82
N ASP A 128 3.61 10.45 9.99
CA ASP A 128 4.32 10.33 11.27
C ASP A 128 5.03 8.97 11.38
N VAL A 129 4.57 7.96 10.62
CA VAL A 129 5.20 6.65 10.48
C VAL A 129 6.14 6.69 9.27
N ALA A 130 7.44 6.52 9.51
CA ALA A 130 8.46 6.55 8.46
C ALA A 130 9.56 5.50 8.67
N PHE A 131 10.22 5.15 7.58
CA PHE A 131 11.24 4.12 7.52
C PHE A 131 12.49 4.64 6.81
N SER A 132 13.65 4.20 7.26
CA SER A 132 14.92 4.41 6.57
C SER A 132 15.75 3.15 6.71
N ILE A 133 16.13 2.54 5.59
CA ILE A 133 16.99 1.36 5.57
C ILE A 133 18.38 1.80 5.12
N SER A 134 19.36 1.57 5.98
CA SER A 134 20.76 1.90 5.69
C SER A 134 21.68 1.09 6.60
N GLU A 135 22.84 0.71 6.06
CA GLU A 135 23.91 0.05 6.83
C GLU A 135 23.44 -1.22 7.57
N GLY A 136 22.60 -2.05 6.91
CA GLY A 136 22.09 -3.30 7.49
C GLY A 136 21.11 -3.09 8.66
N THR A 137 20.53 -1.90 8.77
CA THR A 137 19.54 -1.57 9.80
C THR A 137 18.33 -0.87 9.20
N CYS A 138 17.15 -1.20 9.73
CA CYS A 138 15.92 -0.47 9.44
C CYS A 138 15.62 0.45 10.63
N VAL A 139 15.64 1.76 10.39
CA VAL A 139 15.18 2.76 11.35
C VAL A 139 13.70 3.01 11.09
N PHE A 140 12.90 2.79 12.12
CA PHE A 140 11.46 3.00 12.15
C PHE A 140 11.15 4.16 13.11
N THR A 141 10.43 5.16 12.63
CA THR A 141 10.00 6.29 13.44
C THR A 141 8.49 6.41 13.47
N TYR A 142 7.93 6.69 14.63
CA TYR A 142 6.51 7.00 14.82
C TYR A 142 6.33 7.98 15.99
N ARG A 143 5.11 8.45 16.20
CA ARG A 143 4.80 9.30 17.36
C ARG A 143 3.96 8.56 18.39
N GLU A 144 4.28 8.78 19.65
CA GLU A 144 3.47 8.37 20.79
C GLU A 144 3.02 9.63 21.53
N GLY A 145 1.78 10.07 21.27
CA GLY A 145 1.32 11.39 21.69
C GLY A 145 2.16 12.51 21.08
N LYS A 146 2.84 13.31 21.91
CA LYS A 146 3.67 14.41 21.40
C LYS A 146 5.11 14.02 21.09
N GLN A 147 5.57 12.88 21.59
CA GLN A 147 6.96 12.48 21.53
C GLN A 147 7.23 11.62 20.30
N TRP A 148 8.42 11.76 19.74
CA TRP A 148 8.92 10.89 18.69
C TRP A 148 9.54 9.64 19.28
N ARG A 149 9.21 8.50 18.68
CA ARG A 149 9.80 7.20 18.96
C ARG A 149 10.72 6.83 17.80
N PHE A 150 11.92 6.40 18.13
CA PHE A 150 12.95 5.97 17.20
C PHE A 150 13.35 4.54 17.55
N GLN A 151 12.96 3.61 16.69
CA GLN A 151 13.30 2.21 16.82
C GLN A 151 14.29 1.82 15.73
N ARG A 152 15.36 1.14 16.10
CA ARG A 152 16.32 0.57 15.15
C ARG A 152 16.21 -0.93 15.20
N TYR A 153 15.98 -1.54 14.05
CA TYR A 153 15.94 -2.98 13.88
C TYR A 153 17.19 -3.47 13.15
N PHE A 154 17.58 -4.71 13.45
CA PHE A 154 18.57 -5.46 12.70
C PHE A 154 18.01 -6.84 12.35
N TYR A 155 18.39 -7.37 11.19
CA TYR A 155 18.07 -8.73 10.77
C TYR A 155 19.26 -9.66 11.06
N TYR A 156 18.99 -10.84 11.63
CA TYR A 156 20.00 -11.88 11.80
C TYR A 156 19.34 -13.24 11.94
N ASN A 157 19.87 -14.25 11.23
CA ASN A 157 19.39 -15.63 11.28
C ASN A 157 17.86 -15.74 11.23
N ASP A 158 17.25 -15.22 10.16
CA ASP A 158 15.81 -15.35 9.94
C ASP A 158 14.95 -14.68 11.03
N THR A 159 15.50 -13.68 11.72
CA THR A 159 14.78 -12.96 12.79
C THR A 159 15.09 -11.47 12.74
N VAL A 160 14.05 -10.66 12.92
CA VAL A 160 14.15 -9.20 13.09
C VAL A 160 14.19 -8.86 14.57
N PHE A 161 15.25 -8.20 15.01
CA PHE A 161 15.49 -7.84 16.40
C PHE A 161 15.45 -6.32 16.58
N LEU A 162 14.84 -5.88 17.68
CA LEU A 162 14.92 -4.48 18.13
C LEU A 162 16.29 -4.24 18.78
N LEU A 163 17.10 -3.39 18.16
CA LEU A 163 18.43 -3.01 18.65
C LEU A 163 18.37 -1.84 19.63
N GLN A 164 17.51 -0.87 19.33
CA GLN A 164 17.46 0.42 20.00
C GLN A 164 16.03 0.93 19.99
N ASP A 165 15.61 1.54 21.09
CA ASP A 165 14.29 2.16 21.24
C ASP A 165 14.44 3.45 22.07
N GLU A 166 14.27 4.59 21.41
CA GLU A 166 14.48 5.92 21.99
C GLU A 166 13.23 6.77 21.87
N THR A 167 12.99 7.58 22.90
CA THR A 167 12.01 8.67 22.87
C THR A 167 12.73 10.00 22.78
N ILE A 168 12.29 10.85 21.86
CA ILE A 168 12.79 12.22 21.68
C ILE A 168 11.61 13.20 21.82
N ASP A 169 11.83 14.27 22.57
CA ASP A 169 10.85 15.36 22.77
C ASP A 169 10.78 16.34 21.59
#